data_AF-A0A6P6X6F2-F1
#
_entry.id   AF-A0A6P6X6F2-F1
#
_cell.length_a   1.000
_cell.length_b   1.000
_cell.length_c   1.000
_cell.angle_alpha   90.00
_cell.angle_beta   90.00
_cell.angle_gamma   90.00
#
_symmetry.space_group_name_H-M   'P 1'
#
loop_
_entity.id
_entity.type
_entity.pdbx_description
1 polymer ?
#
loop_
_entity_poly.entity_id
_entity_poly.type
_entity_poly.pdbx_seq_one_letter_code
_entity_poly.pdbx_strand_id
1 'polypeptide(L)'
;MDKHCAEATSDWMAKKLVGVMRDHPNMTSKGVEGPFGGVLLTAVALDANNSIFPIAFAVTECENKDTWRWFFYYFQEFFGPLDNNIPLTFMSDRQKGLNLAYEEIFPDATGRHFCRHICSNFKSQFPGILLRSFFWKAAKSYDVVGYNEAMASIKDINIAAWRYLDKIPRSSWCRHVFSSELKCDHVTNNFTESFNNWVGDLRGKPILTLVDGLRRKFMKKLHKRYQKGCTLTANITPRIAEKLTQISQASRKCEIHMASEDTFEIGDGDRSYIVNLSKRICDCGAFQISGIPCKHAALGIIYRRKNWNITVKPGSRGTCI
;
A
#
# COMPACT_ATOMS: atom_id res chain seq x y z
N MET A 1 -4.80 26.91 -24.01
CA MET A 1 -3.90 26.90 -22.84
C MET A 1 -4.53 27.78 -21.79
N ASP A 2 -5.42 27.20 -20.98
CA ASP A 2 -6.09 27.91 -19.89
C ASP A 2 -5.33 27.72 -18.57
N LYS A 3 -5.12 28.84 -17.87
CA LYS A 3 -4.32 28.98 -16.64
C LYS A 3 -5.03 28.46 -15.37
N HIS A 4 -5.80 27.37 -15.47
CA HIS A 4 -6.57 26.82 -14.33
C HIS A 4 -6.23 25.37 -13.91
N CYS A 5 -5.18 24.76 -14.49
CA CYS A 5 -4.72 23.41 -14.13
C CYS A 5 -3.24 23.45 -13.72
N ALA A 6 -2.92 24.15 -12.64
CA ALA A 6 -1.66 23.96 -11.93
C ALA A 6 -1.98 23.48 -10.51
N GLU A 7 -1.26 22.45 -10.07
CA GLU A 7 -1.19 21.90 -8.69
C GLU A 7 -2.14 20.73 -8.35
N ALA A 8 -1.58 19.51 -8.24
CA ALA A 8 -1.40 18.78 -6.96
C ALA A 8 -1.13 17.27 -7.15
N THR A 9 -0.05 16.72 -6.58
CA THR A 9 0.10 15.25 -6.39
C THR A 9 0.52 14.96 -4.96
N SER A 10 -0.17 14.04 -4.26
CA SER A 10 0.32 13.43 -3.02
C SER A 10 0.84 12.02 -3.32
N ASP A 11 2.13 11.79 -3.13
CA ASP A 11 2.81 10.56 -3.51
C ASP A 11 2.55 9.41 -2.54
N TRP A 12 1.78 8.42 -3.00
CA TRP A 12 1.95 7.05 -2.49
C TRP A 12 3.00 6.39 -3.37
N MET A 13 4.18 6.07 -2.85
CA MET A 13 5.19 5.30 -3.57
C MET A 13 5.33 3.92 -2.98
N ALA A 14 5.01 2.92 -3.77
CA ALA A 14 5.34 1.57 -3.46
C ALA A 14 6.34 1.02 -4.48
N LYS A 15 7.50 0.62 -3.99
CA LYS A 15 8.57 0.08 -4.82
C LYS A 15 8.50 -1.43 -4.77
N LYS A 16 8.65 -2.09 -5.91
CA LYS A 16 9.27 -3.41 -5.93
C LYS A 16 10.15 -3.50 -7.14
N LEU A 17 11.28 -4.10 -6.88
CA LEU A 17 12.32 -4.35 -7.83
C LEU A 17 11.93 -5.46 -8.79
N VAL A 18 12.41 -5.30 -10.01
CA VAL A 18 12.64 -6.41 -10.93
C VAL A 18 14.13 -6.61 -11.00
N GLY A 19 14.64 -7.47 -10.12
CA GLY A 19 16.02 -7.95 -10.23
C GLY A 19 16.14 -8.84 -11.45
N VAL A 20 17.00 -8.45 -12.40
CA VAL A 20 17.61 -9.37 -13.36
C VAL A 20 19.10 -9.37 -13.01
N MET A 21 19.51 -10.27 -12.12
CA MET A 21 20.93 -10.55 -11.92
C MET A 21 21.14 -12.06 -11.84
N ARG A 22 22.14 -12.53 -12.59
CA ARG A 22 22.70 -13.88 -12.53
C ARG A 22 23.90 -13.86 -11.59
N ASP A 23 24.06 -14.95 -10.85
CA ASP A 23 25.35 -15.63 -10.76
C ASP A 23 25.12 -17.06 -11.25
N HIS A 24 25.89 -17.53 -12.23
CA HIS A 24 26.01 -18.96 -12.47
C HIS A 24 27.50 -19.25 -12.70
N PRO A 25 28.06 -20.20 -11.96
CA PRO A 25 28.05 -21.56 -12.49
C PRO A 25 27.57 -22.59 -11.44
N ASN A 26 26.25 -22.61 -11.16
CA ASN A 26 25.42 -23.78 -10.77
C ASN A 26 24.27 -23.48 -9.77
N MET A 27 23.04 -23.47 -10.31
CA MET A 27 21.70 -23.81 -9.75
C MET A 27 20.81 -22.77 -9.00
N THR A 28 19.81 -22.28 -9.77
CA THR A 28 18.33 -22.19 -9.57
C THR A 28 17.65 -21.92 -8.20
N SER A 29 16.75 -20.91 -8.18
CA SER A 29 15.29 -21.16 -8.15
C SER A 29 14.43 -19.91 -8.48
N LYS A 30 14.03 -19.83 -9.77
CA LYS A 30 12.87 -19.11 -10.34
C LYS A 30 12.90 -17.56 -10.35
N GLY A 31 13.75 -17.02 -11.21
CA GLY A 31 13.54 -15.77 -11.96
C GLY A 31 13.91 -16.03 -13.43
N VAL A 32 13.11 -15.55 -14.39
CA VAL A 32 13.40 -15.73 -15.83
C VAL A 32 14.61 -14.87 -16.20
N GLU A 33 15.70 -15.52 -16.62
CA GLU A 33 16.97 -14.91 -17.00
C GLU A 33 16.99 -14.59 -18.50
N GLY A 34 17.36 -13.36 -18.86
CA GLY A 34 17.74 -13.03 -20.24
C GLY A 34 19.26 -12.93 -20.40
N PRO A 35 19.76 -12.92 -21.64
CA PRO A 35 21.20 -12.85 -21.93
C PRO A 35 21.82 -11.46 -21.69
N PHE A 36 21.01 -10.46 -21.31
CA PHE A 36 21.44 -9.09 -21.07
C PHE A 36 21.35 -8.78 -19.57
N GLY A 37 22.45 -8.34 -18.97
CA GLY A 37 22.53 -7.95 -17.57
C GLY A 37 21.83 -6.62 -17.26
N GLY A 38 21.74 -6.28 -15.97
CA GLY A 38 21.22 -5.00 -15.47
C GLY A 38 19.95 -5.14 -14.62
N VAL A 39 19.79 -4.22 -13.67
CA VAL A 39 18.68 -4.18 -12.71
C VAL A 39 17.70 -3.08 -13.11
N LEU A 40 16.42 -3.44 -13.19
CA LEU A 40 15.34 -2.47 -13.41
C LEU A 40 14.82 -1.96 -12.05
N LEU A 41 15.19 -0.73 -11.73
CA LEU A 41 14.64 0.03 -10.59
C LEU A 41 13.33 0.67 -11.02
N THR A 42 12.28 0.56 -10.20
CA THR A 42 10.99 1.20 -10.49
C THR A 42 10.36 1.83 -9.26
N ALA A 43 9.68 2.95 -9.49
CA ALA A 43 8.78 3.59 -8.54
C ALA A 43 7.36 3.52 -9.11
N VAL A 44 6.43 2.94 -8.34
CA VAL A 44 5.03 2.86 -8.72
C VAL A 44 4.14 3.35 -7.60
N ALA A 45 3.06 4.03 -7.97
CA ALA A 45 2.02 4.50 -7.10
C ALA A 45 0.72 3.69 -7.23
N LEU A 46 -0.29 4.03 -6.43
CA LEU A 46 -1.68 3.61 -6.52
C LEU A 46 -2.47 4.90 -6.63
N ASP A 47 -3.28 4.98 -7.66
CA ASP A 47 -4.22 6.10 -7.80
C ASP A 47 -5.41 5.96 -6.85
N ALA A 48 -6.27 6.97 -6.81
CA ALA A 48 -7.50 6.99 -6.02
C ALA A 48 -8.42 5.77 -6.28
N ASN A 49 -8.29 5.12 -7.44
CA ASN A 49 -9.03 3.92 -7.82
C ASN A 49 -8.29 2.61 -7.42
N ASN A 50 -7.31 2.67 -6.52
CA ASN A 50 -6.44 1.55 -6.14
C ASN A 50 -5.84 0.84 -7.37
N SER A 51 -5.48 1.57 -8.42
CA SER A 51 -4.86 1.02 -9.63
C SER A 51 -3.41 1.48 -9.73
N ILE A 52 -2.52 0.58 -10.17
CA ILE A 52 -1.08 0.85 -10.25
C ILE A 52 -0.81 2.03 -11.19
N PHE A 53 -0.12 3.03 -10.70
CA PHE A 53 0.32 4.22 -11.41
C PHE A 53 1.84 4.18 -11.52
N PRO A 54 2.43 3.80 -12.67
CA PRO A 54 3.87 3.85 -12.82
C PRO A 54 4.36 5.31 -12.78
N ILE A 55 5.40 5.59 -11.98
CA ILE A 55 5.95 6.95 -11.82
C ILE A 55 7.27 7.06 -12.61
N ALA A 56 8.26 6.26 -12.22
CA ALA A 56 9.61 6.34 -12.77
C ALA A 56 10.24 4.95 -12.88
N PHE A 57 11.21 4.82 -13.79
CA PHE A 57 12.05 3.63 -13.91
C PHE A 57 13.48 4.00 -14.31
N ALA A 58 14.44 3.15 -13.96
CA ALA A 58 15.81 3.25 -14.41
C ALA A 58 16.42 1.85 -14.59
N VAL A 59 17.38 1.73 -15.49
CA VAL A 59 18.20 0.53 -15.67
C VAL A 59 19.59 0.84 -15.12
N THR A 60 20.07 -0.02 -14.23
CA THR A 60 21.36 0.14 -13.53
C THR A 60 22.18 -1.14 -13.67
N GLU A 61 23.48 -1.07 -13.48
CA GLU A 61 24.37 -2.24 -13.55
C GLU A 61 24.17 -3.20 -12.38
N CYS A 62 23.83 -2.69 -11.20
CA CYS A 62 23.62 -3.50 -10.00
C CYS A 62 22.67 -2.83 -9.01
N GLU A 63 22.20 -3.62 -8.05
CA GLU A 63 21.36 -3.12 -6.96
C GLU A 63 22.18 -2.93 -5.69
N ASN A 64 22.45 -1.67 -5.32
CA ASN A 64 23.14 -1.34 -4.08
C ASN A 64 22.67 0.03 -3.55
N LYS A 65 23.28 0.50 -2.44
CA LYS A 65 22.91 1.80 -1.85
C LYS A 65 23.15 2.96 -2.82
N ASP A 66 24.25 2.95 -3.55
CA ASP A 66 24.65 4.06 -4.43
C ASP A 66 23.73 4.17 -5.65
N THR A 67 23.37 3.04 -6.28
CA THR A 67 22.43 3.03 -7.41
C THR A 67 21.02 3.44 -6.98
N TRP A 68 20.61 3.05 -5.76
CA TRP A 68 19.37 3.56 -5.17
C TRP A 68 19.42 5.05 -4.86
N ARG A 69 20.51 5.53 -4.26
CA ARG A 69 20.72 6.95 -3.94
C ARG A 69 20.68 7.80 -5.21
N TRP A 70 21.34 7.34 -6.28
CA TRP A 70 21.27 7.96 -7.60
C TRP A 70 19.83 8.02 -8.15
N PHE A 71 19.09 6.91 -8.05
CA PHE A 71 17.68 6.89 -8.46
C PHE A 71 16.83 7.89 -7.67
N PHE A 72 17.02 7.95 -6.35
CA PHE A 72 16.29 8.85 -5.46
C PHE A 72 16.67 10.32 -5.64
N TYR A 73 17.94 10.61 -5.92
CA TYR A 73 18.40 11.95 -6.27
C TYR A 73 17.62 12.48 -7.47
N TYR A 74 17.63 11.76 -8.60
CA TYR A 74 16.86 12.19 -9.78
C TYR A 74 15.36 12.18 -9.51
N PHE A 75 14.86 11.26 -8.70
CA PHE A 75 13.46 11.28 -8.29
C PHE A 75 13.11 12.61 -7.60
N GLN A 76 13.93 13.08 -6.67
CA GLN A 76 13.73 14.37 -5.99
C GLN A 76 13.89 15.55 -6.95
N GLU A 77 14.87 15.51 -7.87
CA GLU A 77 15.06 16.57 -8.86
C GLU A 77 13.86 16.74 -9.80
N PHE A 78 13.19 15.64 -10.18
CA PHE A 78 12.06 15.68 -11.12
C PHE A 78 10.70 15.89 -10.44
N PHE A 79 10.51 15.37 -9.22
CA PHE A 79 9.22 15.40 -8.53
C PHE A 79 9.19 16.33 -7.30
N GLY A 80 10.34 16.87 -6.90
CA GLY A 80 10.48 17.74 -5.74
C GLY A 80 10.41 19.23 -6.04
N PRO A 81 10.44 20.08 -4.99
CA PRO A 81 10.38 19.69 -3.58
C PRO A 81 9.00 19.09 -3.23
N LEU A 82 9.01 17.97 -2.50
CA LEU A 82 7.77 17.37 -2.01
C LEU A 82 7.25 18.22 -0.84
N ASP A 83 5.93 18.43 -0.77
CA ASP A 83 5.33 19.20 0.32
C ASP A 83 5.53 18.49 1.66
N ASN A 84 6.23 19.13 2.60
CA ASN A 84 6.50 18.60 3.93
C ASN A 84 5.21 18.38 4.76
N ASN A 85 4.09 18.99 4.38
CA ASN A 85 2.78 18.73 5.00
C ASN A 85 2.12 17.44 4.52
N ILE A 86 2.64 16.82 3.45
CA ILE A 86 2.13 15.58 2.89
C ILE A 86 3.11 14.46 3.27
N PRO A 87 2.72 13.55 4.18
CA PRO A 87 3.62 12.47 4.58
C PRO A 87 3.97 11.58 3.39
N LEU A 88 5.25 11.31 3.21
CA LEU A 88 5.74 10.36 2.22
C LEU A 88 5.94 8.99 2.87
N THR A 89 5.53 7.92 2.18
CA THR A 89 5.82 6.55 2.61
C THR A 89 6.44 5.76 1.47
N PHE A 90 7.57 5.12 1.76
CA PHE A 90 8.16 4.10 0.91
C PHE A 90 7.78 2.72 1.40
N MET A 91 7.17 1.92 0.53
CA MET A 91 7.01 0.48 0.77
C MET A 91 8.06 -0.31 0.00
N SER A 92 8.78 -1.17 0.72
CA SER A 92 9.86 -1.99 0.15
C SER A 92 9.90 -3.42 0.70
N ASP A 93 10.65 -4.27 0.02
CA ASP A 93 10.94 -5.66 0.40
C ASP A 93 12.28 -5.83 1.15
N ARG A 94 12.87 -4.74 1.64
CA ARG A 94 14.17 -4.70 2.36
C ARG A 94 15.37 -5.21 1.56
N GLN A 95 15.40 -4.99 0.25
CA GLN A 95 16.61 -5.25 -0.52
C GLN A 95 17.76 -4.32 -0.14
N LYS A 96 18.99 -4.80 -0.37
CA LYS A 96 20.23 -4.18 0.15
C LYS A 96 20.36 -2.73 -0.33
N GLY A 97 20.49 -1.80 0.62
CA GLY A 97 20.79 -0.39 0.34
C GLY A 97 19.58 0.51 0.06
N LEU A 98 18.40 -0.05 -0.26
CA LEU A 98 17.21 0.74 -0.60
C LEU A 98 16.77 1.65 0.55
N ASN A 99 16.65 1.10 1.76
CA ASN A 99 16.16 1.86 2.91
C ASN A 99 17.16 2.94 3.32
N LEU A 100 18.45 2.58 3.34
CA LEU A 100 19.53 3.52 3.62
C LEU A 100 19.56 4.67 2.62
N ALA A 101 19.22 4.42 1.36
CA ALA A 101 19.23 5.44 0.32
C ALA A 101 18.03 6.41 0.44
N TYR A 102 16.80 5.93 0.68
CA TYR A 102 15.68 6.89 0.85
C TYR A 102 15.72 7.59 2.20
N GLU A 103 16.21 6.94 3.26
CA GLU A 103 16.35 7.58 4.59
C GLU A 103 17.35 8.73 4.53
N GLU A 104 18.34 8.65 3.62
CA GLU A 104 19.31 9.72 3.38
C GLU A 104 18.73 10.88 2.54
N ILE A 105 18.00 10.57 1.48
CA ILE A 105 17.47 11.59 0.54
C ILE A 105 16.15 12.21 1.04
N PHE A 106 15.33 11.44 1.75
CA PHE A 106 14.01 11.83 2.27
C PHE A 106 13.92 11.48 3.77
N PRO A 107 14.59 12.25 4.65
CA PRO A 107 14.66 11.93 6.08
C PRO A 107 13.29 11.94 6.78
N ASP A 108 12.35 12.74 6.29
CA ASP A 108 10.97 12.81 6.81
C ASP A 108 10.04 11.73 6.25
N ALA A 109 10.54 10.89 5.32
CA ALA A 109 9.75 9.81 4.75
C ALA A 109 9.67 8.61 5.70
N THR A 110 8.49 8.00 5.76
CA THR A 110 8.25 6.79 6.55
C THR A 110 8.51 5.53 5.73
N GLY A 111 9.14 4.53 6.34
CA GLY A 111 9.37 3.21 5.72
C GLY A 111 8.34 2.16 6.16
N ARG A 112 7.75 1.43 5.21
CA ARG A 112 6.97 0.22 5.49
C ARG A 112 7.58 -0.99 4.76
N HIS A 113 7.42 -2.16 5.35
CA HIS A 113 7.85 -3.42 4.80
C HIS A 113 6.67 -4.21 4.26
N PHE A 114 6.88 -4.88 3.13
CA PHE A 114 5.90 -5.85 2.66
C PHE A 114 5.83 -7.04 3.62
N CYS A 115 4.67 -7.21 4.25
CA CYS A 115 4.42 -8.30 5.18
C CYS A 115 4.64 -9.68 4.56
N ARG A 116 4.58 -9.81 3.23
CA ARG A 116 4.85 -11.07 2.54
C ARG A 116 6.30 -11.53 2.71
N HIS A 117 7.27 -10.62 2.70
CA HIS A 117 8.69 -10.96 2.89
C HIS A 117 8.96 -11.34 4.34
N ILE A 118 8.40 -10.57 5.28
CA ILE A 118 8.43 -10.93 6.71
C ILE A 118 7.78 -12.30 6.92
N CYS A 119 6.61 -12.55 6.33
CA CYS A 119 5.92 -13.84 6.40
C CYS A 119 6.75 -14.98 5.80
N SER A 120 7.49 -14.73 4.72
CA SER A 120 8.33 -15.74 4.07
C SER A 120 9.49 -16.14 4.98
N ASN A 121 10.21 -15.16 5.53
CA ASN A 121 11.31 -15.38 6.47
C ASN A 121 10.82 -15.98 7.79
N PHE A 122 9.63 -15.56 8.24
CA PHE A 122 8.99 -16.13 9.41
C PHE A 122 8.62 -17.60 9.17
N LYS A 123 8.02 -17.92 8.02
CA LYS A 123 7.63 -19.30 7.67
C LYS A 123 8.85 -20.21 7.50
N SER A 124 9.97 -19.71 6.97
CA SER A 124 11.18 -20.53 6.80
C SER A 124 11.81 -20.92 8.13
N GLN A 125 11.73 -20.07 9.15
CA GLN A 125 12.23 -20.36 10.50
C GLN A 125 11.19 -21.06 11.39
N PHE A 126 9.92 -20.71 11.22
CA PHE A 126 8.80 -21.17 12.04
C PHE A 126 7.70 -21.73 11.14
N PRO A 127 7.87 -22.96 10.60
CA PRO A 127 6.86 -23.57 9.75
C PRO A 127 5.59 -23.88 10.56
N GLY A 128 4.42 -23.56 10.00
CA GLY A 128 3.14 -23.84 10.63
C GLY A 128 2.00 -23.04 10.01
N ILE A 129 0.89 -23.71 9.70
CA ILE A 129 -0.28 -23.05 9.09
C ILE A 129 -0.92 -22.07 10.09
N LEU A 130 -1.02 -22.46 11.36
CA LEU A 130 -1.56 -21.60 12.42
C LEU A 130 -0.69 -20.37 12.68
N LEU A 131 0.62 -20.55 12.83
CA LEU A 131 1.57 -19.44 12.99
C LEU A 131 1.48 -18.44 11.83
N ARG A 132 1.41 -18.94 10.59
CA ARG A 132 1.19 -18.09 9.41
C ARG A 132 -0.16 -17.37 9.47
N SER A 133 -1.22 -18.04 9.88
CA SER A 133 -2.55 -17.46 10.01
C SER A 133 -2.56 -16.31 11.03
N PHE A 134 -2.02 -16.55 12.23
CA PHE A 134 -1.92 -15.53 13.27
C PHE A 134 -0.97 -14.40 12.91
N PHE A 135 0.13 -14.67 12.18
CA PHE A 135 0.98 -13.61 11.62
C PHE A 135 0.15 -12.66 10.75
N TRP A 136 -0.66 -13.19 9.83
CA TRP A 136 -1.50 -12.36 8.97
C TRP A 136 -2.64 -11.67 9.73
N LYS A 137 -3.17 -12.30 10.80
CA LYS A 137 -4.12 -11.66 11.71
C LYS A 137 -3.45 -10.43 12.35
N ALA A 138 -2.30 -10.59 12.99
CA ALA A 138 -1.53 -9.50 13.59
C ALA A 138 -1.18 -8.39 12.59
N ALA A 139 -0.64 -8.74 11.42
CA ALA A 139 -0.23 -7.77 10.40
C ALA A 139 -1.41 -6.93 9.87
N LYS A 140 -2.60 -7.54 9.74
CA LYS A 140 -3.79 -6.91 9.14
C LYS A 140 -4.73 -6.26 10.15
N SER A 141 -4.57 -6.50 11.45
CA SER A 141 -5.39 -5.89 12.50
C SER A 141 -5.37 -4.37 12.39
N TYR A 142 -6.55 -3.76 12.50
CA TYR A 142 -6.70 -2.30 12.46
C TYR A 142 -6.61 -1.66 13.86
N ASP A 143 -6.85 -2.44 14.90
CA ASP A 143 -6.77 -2.04 16.30
C ASP A 143 -5.71 -2.85 17.06
N VAL A 144 -5.31 -2.30 18.21
CA VAL A 144 -4.26 -2.90 19.07
C VAL A 144 -4.73 -4.18 19.76
N VAL A 145 -6.04 -4.32 20.04
CA VAL A 145 -6.60 -5.49 20.73
C VAL A 145 -6.48 -6.72 19.83
N GLY A 146 -6.97 -6.63 18.59
CA GLY A 146 -6.86 -7.70 17.61
C GLY A 146 -5.41 -8.04 17.24
N TYR A 147 -4.49 -7.07 17.33
CA TYR A 147 -3.05 -7.34 17.19
C TYR A 147 -2.52 -8.15 18.39
N ASN A 148 -2.79 -7.70 19.62
CA ASN A 148 -2.31 -8.33 20.84
C ASN A 148 -2.82 -9.77 20.98
N GLU A 149 -4.09 -10.03 20.67
CA GLU A 149 -4.64 -11.38 20.66
C GLU A 149 -3.92 -12.30 19.67
N ALA A 150 -3.65 -11.82 18.46
CA ALA A 150 -2.93 -12.60 17.46
C ALA A 150 -1.49 -12.89 17.89
N MET A 151 -0.81 -11.90 18.50
CA MET A 151 0.53 -12.08 19.05
C MET A 151 0.54 -13.02 20.27
N ALA A 152 -0.49 -12.98 21.12
CA ALA A 152 -0.66 -13.92 22.23
C ALA A 152 -0.81 -15.35 21.71
N SER A 153 -1.67 -15.58 20.70
CA SER A 153 -1.80 -16.90 20.07
C SER A 153 -0.49 -17.41 19.45
N ILE A 154 0.33 -16.52 18.88
CA ILE A 154 1.68 -16.90 18.39
C ILE A 154 2.58 -17.30 19.57
N LYS A 155 2.54 -16.54 20.68
CA LYS A 155 3.36 -16.79 21.87
C LYS A 155 3.02 -18.12 22.53
N ASP A 156 1.74 -18.46 22.61
CA ASP A 156 1.25 -19.71 23.19
C ASP A 156 1.68 -20.92 22.37
N ILE A 157 1.70 -20.80 21.03
CA ILE A 157 2.17 -21.86 20.13
C ILE A 157 3.70 -21.95 20.14
N ASN A 158 4.39 -20.81 20.06
CA ASN A 158 5.84 -20.76 19.98
C ASN A 158 6.38 -19.39 20.43
N ILE A 159 6.95 -19.36 21.64
CA ILE A 159 7.56 -18.15 22.22
C ILE A 159 8.74 -17.60 21.40
N ALA A 160 9.52 -18.46 20.73
CA ALA A 160 10.63 -18.02 19.88
C ALA A 160 10.12 -17.31 18.62
N ALA A 161 9.02 -17.79 18.04
CA ALA A 161 8.34 -17.15 16.92
C ALA A 161 7.79 -15.76 17.31
N TRP A 162 7.21 -15.65 18.50
CA TRP A 162 6.77 -14.36 19.06
C TRP A 162 7.95 -13.39 19.25
N ARG A 163 9.04 -13.84 19.90
CA ARG A 163 10.26 -13.04 20.10
C ARG A 163 10.89 -12.58 18.78
N TYR A 164 10.82 -13.40 17.74
CA TYR A 164 11.30 -13.02 16.41
C TYR A 164 10.51 -11.83 15.84
N LEU A 165 9.18 -11.87 15.94
CA LEU A 165 8.32 -10.80 15.44
C LEU A 165 8.40 -9.53 16.29
N ASP A 166 8.57 -9.67 17.61
CA ASP A 166 8.68 -8.55 18.56
C ASP A 166 9.94 -7.69 18.31
N LYS A 167 11.01 -8.29 17.76
CA LYS A 167 12.22 -7.57 17.33
C LYS A 167 12.00 -6.67 16.11
N ILE A 168 10.95 -6.88 15.33
CA ILE A 168 10.69 -6.12 14.12
C ILE A 168 9.82 -4.90 14.50
N PRO A 169 10.26 -3.65 14.22
CA PRO A 169 9.49 -2.46 14.57
C PRO A 169 8.06 -2.53 14.05
N ARG A 170 7.08 -2.43 14.96
CA ARG A 170 5.65 -2.57 14.62
C ARG A 170 5.21 -1.62 13.52
N SER A 171 5.70 -0.39 13.52
CA SER A 171 5.43 0.64 12.50
C SER A 171 5.77 0.19 11.08
N SER A 172 6.66 -0.79 10.92
CA SER A 172 7.07 -1.27 9.60
C SER A 172 6.15 -2.35 9.02
N TRP A 173 5.33 -3.04 9.81
CA TRP A 173 4.55 -4.19 9.31
C TRP A 173 3.16 -4.39 9.92
N CYS A 174 2.83 -3.70 11.02
CA CYS A 174 1.53 -3.83 11.67
C CYS A 174 0.62 -2.68 11.26
N ARG A 175 -0.53 -2.99 10.65
CA ARG A 175 -1.44 -1.96 10.14
C ARG A 175 -1.97 -1.02 11.23
N HIS A 176 -2.28 -1.51 12.43
CA HIS A 176 -2.87 -0.69 13.50
C HIS A 176 -2.00 0.49 13.97
N VAL A 177 -0.69 0.49 13.69
CA VAL A 177 0.24 1.59 14.03
C VAL A 177 0.59 2.47 12.83
N PHE A 178 0.02 2.21 11.65
CA PHE A 178 0.28 3.05 10.48
C PHE A 178 -0.33 4.44 10.66
N SER A 179 0.39 5.46 10.18
CA SER A 179 -0.15 6.83 10.17
C SER A 179 -1.48 6.87 9.43
N SER A 180 -2.45 7.50 10.09
CA SER A 180 -3.77 7.71 9.53
C SER A 180 -3.80 8.86 8.52
N GLU A 181 -2.75 9.66 8.38
CA GLU A 181 -2.72 10.80 7.45
C GLU A 181 -2.67 10.34 5.98
N LEU A 182 -1.94 9.25 5.73
CA LEU A 182 -1.74 8.67 4.38
C LEU A 182 -2.98 7.99 3.79
N LYS A 183 -3.97 7.67 4.62
CA LYS A 183 -5.18 6.91 4.24
C LYS A 183 -4.90 5.63 3.44
N CYS A 184 -3.85 4.90 3.84
CA CYS A 184 -3.39 3.68 3.19
C CYS A 184 -3.33 2.48 4.16
N ASP A 185 -4.17 1.47 3.88
CA ASP A 185 -4.30 0.21 4.63
C ASP A 185 -3.50 -0.97 4.00
N HIS A 186 -2.70 -0.71 2.96
CA HIS A 186 -1.94 -1.74 2.26
C HIS A 186 -0.77 -2.28 3.09
N VAL A 187 -0.72 -3.60 3.24
CA VAL A 187 0.36 -4.36 3.90
C VAL A 187 0.93 -5.46 3.00
N THR A 188 0.27 -5.73 1.86
CA THR A 188 0.64 -6.79 0.92
C THR A 188 1.38 -6.22 -0.28
N ASN A 189 2.09 -7.10 -0.98
CA ASN A 189 2.85 -6.76 -2.18
C ASN A 189 2.04 -7.04 -3.47
N ASN A 190 0.72 -7.23 -3.43
CA ASN A 190 -0.06 -7.70 -4.59
C ASN A 190 0.05 -6.77 -5.81
N PHE A 191 0.07 -5.46 -5.59
CA PHE A 191 0.19 -4.49 -6.68
C PHE A 191 1.61 -4.51 -7.27
N THR A 192 2.63 -4.80 -6.45
CA THR A 192 4.00 -4.98 -6.95
C THR A 192 4.16 -6.24 -7.79
N GLU A 193 3.52 -7.34 -7.40
CA GLU A 193 3.51 -8.59 -8.17
C GLU A 193 2.76 -8.38 -9.49
N SER A 194 1.66 -7.63 -9.46
CA SER A 194 0.91 -7.26 -10.66
C SER A 194 1.73 -6.37 -11.60
N PHE A 195 2.51 -5.42 -11.07
CA PHE A 195 3.42 -4.62 -11.89
C PHE A 195 4.55 -5.48 -12.47
N ASN A 196 5.13 -6.36 -11.66
CA ASN A 196 6.17 -7.28 -12.06
C ASN A 196 5.73 -8.19 -13.20
N ASN A 197 4.51 -8.71 -13.13
CA ASN A 197 3.90 -9.48 -14.20
C ASN A 197 3.62 -8.61 -15.44
N TRP A 198 3.17 -7.37 -15.26
CA TRP A 198 2.87 -6.45 -16.35
C TRP A 198 4.09 -6.09 -17.22
N VAL A 199 5.28 -6.06 -16.62
CA VAL A 199 6.56 -5.85 -17.33
C VAL A 199 7.31 -7.14 -17.64
N GLY A 200 6.72 -8.30 -17.30
CA GLY A 200 7.38 -9.61 -17.36
C GLY A 200 7.86 -9.99 -18.77
N ASP A 201 7.09 -9.64 -19.79
CA ASP A 201 7.39 -9.86 -21.22
C ASP A 201 8.59 -9.06 -21.75
N LEU A 202 8.97 -7.99 -21.04
CA LEU A 202 10.14 -7.17 -21.38
C LEU A 202 11.42 -7.62 -20.67
N ARG A 203 11.30 -8.48 -19.65
CA ARG A 203 12.44 -8.96 -18.89
C ARG A 203 13.35 -9.79 -19.79
N GLY A 204 14.65 -9.55 -19.65
CA GLY A 204 15.66 -10.27 -20.43
C GLY A 204 15.76 -9.86 -21.90
N LYS A 205 15.06 -8.79 -22.32
CA LYS A 205 15.26 -8.16 -23.62
C LYS A 205 16.49 -7.22 -23.60
N PRO A 206 17.09 -6.90 -24.75
CA PRO A 206 18.14 -5.88 -24.83
C PRO A 206 17.68 -4.56 -24.22
N ILE A 207 18.60 -3.76 -23.65
CA ILE A 207 18.28 -2.52 -22.93
C ILE A 207 17.41 -1.56 -23.76
N LEU A 208 17.70 -1.38 -25.05
CA LEU A 208 16.91 -0.53 -25.95
C LEU A 208 15.48 -1.03 -26.08
N THR A 209 15.30 -2.35 -26.25
CA THR A 209 13.98 -3.00 -26.36
C THR A 209 13.21 -2.93 -25.04
N LEU A 210 13.90 -3.12 -23.90
CA LEU A 210 13.33 -2.98 -22.56
C LEU A 210 12.81 -1.56 -22.33
N VAL A 211 13.64 -0.55 -22.54
CA VAL A 211 13.31 0.86 -22.31
C VAL A 211 12.20 1.33 -23.24
N ASP A 212 12.28 1.03 -24.53
CA ASP A 212 11.21 1.40 -25.48
C ASP A 212 9.89 0.65 -25.18
N GLY A 213 9.98 -0.62 -24.78
CA GLY A 213 8.83 -1.41 -24.34
C GLY A 213 8.16 -0.80 -23.10
N LEU A 214 8.94 -0.39 -22.09
CA LEU A 214 8.45 0.28 -20.88
C LEU A 214 7.80 1.61 -21.22
N ARG A 215 8.46 2.45 -22.05
CA ARG A 215 7.92 3.71 -22.54
C ARG A 215 6.55 3.52 -23.20
N ARG A 216 6.43 2.57 -24.15
CA ARG A 216 5.15 2.25 -24.81
C ARG A 216 4.09 1.74 -23.83
N LYS A 217 4.46 0.90 -22.87
CA LYS A 217 3.55 0.40 -21.82
C LYS A 217 3.05 1.54 -20.94
N PHE A 218 3.92 2.45 -20.51
CA PHE A 218 3.56 3.63 -19.71
C PHE A 218 2.61 4.55 -20.47
N MET A 219 2.95 4.93 -21.71
CA MET A 219 2.10 5.76 -22.56
C MET A 219 0.69 5.16 -22.72
N LYS A 220 0.58 3.88 -23.07
CA LYS A 220 -0.71 3.20 -23.21
C LYS A 220 -1.51 3.20 -21.90
N LYS A 221 -0.84 3.00 -20.76
CA LYS A 221 -1.50 2.95 -19.45
C LYS A 221 -2.00 4.34 -19.01
N LEU A 222 -1.19 5.37 -19.20
CA LEU A 222 -1.56 6.76 -18.92
C LEU A 222 -2.70 7.22 -19.82
N HIS A 223 -2.65 6.93 -21.12
CA HIS A 223 -3.74 7.27 -22.04
C HIS A 223 -5.06 6.58 -21.68
N LYS A 224 -5.03 5.26 -21.38
CA LYS A 224 -6.23 4.54 -20.90
C LYS A 224 -6.78 5.11 -19.59
N ARG A 225 -5.90 5.58 -18.70
CA ARG A 225 -6.31 6.24 -17.46
C ARG A 225 -6.98 7.58 -17.76
N TYR A 226 -6.37 8.40 -18.61
CA TYR A 226 -6.92 9.68 -19.04
C TYR A 226 -8.32 9.51 -19.63
N GLN A 227 -8.50 8.58 -20.58
CA GLN A 227 -9.81 8.28 -21.18
C GLN A 227 -10.87 7.92 -20.12
N LYS A 228 -10.51 7.09 -19.13
CA LYS A 228 -11.42 6.74 -18.03
C LYS A 228 -11.72 7.93 -17.12
N GLY A 229 -10.73 8.78 -16.87
CA GLY A 229 -10.89 10.02 -16.11
C GLY A 229 -11.89 10.97 -16.77
N CYS A 230 -11.79 11.17 -18.08
CA CYS A 230 -12.74 12.01 -18.84
C CYS A 230 -14.18 11.50 -18.77
N THR A 231 -14.40 10.19 -18.59
CA THR A 231 -15.74 9.59 -18.46
C THR A 231 -16.28 9.58 -17.03
N LEU A 232 -15.48 10.00 -16.04
CA LEU A 232 -15.85 9.92 -14.64
C LEU A 232 -16.79 11.08 -14.28
N THR A 233 -18.06 10.77 -14.05
CA THR A 233 -19.08 11.75 -13.63
C THR A 233 -19.29 11.80 -12.12
N ALA A 234 -18.84 10.78 -11.40
CA ALA A 234 -19.01 10.64 -9.97
C ALA A 234 -17.71 10.97 -9.21
N ASN A 235 -17.85 11.54 -8.01
CA ASN A 235 -16.72 11.86 -7.13
C ASN A 235 -16.01 10.61 -6.55
N ILE A 236 -16.62 9.43 -6.68
CA ILE A 236 -16.09 8.16 -6.19
C ILE A 236 -15.72 7.30 -7.39
N THR A 237 -14.49 6.81 -7.40
CA THR A 237 -14.02 5.96 -8.51
C THR A 237 -14.67 4.57 -8.48
N PRO A 238 -14.81 3.88 -9.62
CA PRO A 238 -15.59 2.64 -9.72
C PRO A 238 -15.19 1.53 -8.73
N ARG A 239 -13.88 1.29 -8.52
CA ARG A 239 -13.44 0.25 -7.56
C ARG A 239 -13.71 0.61 -6.11
N ILE A 240 -13.71 1.91 -5.79
CA ILE A 240 -14.04 2.37 -4.45
C ILE A 240 -15.55 2.26 -4.23
N ALA A 241 -16.37 2.60 -5.23
CA ALA A 241 -17.81 2.40 -5.18
C ALA A 241 -18.16 0.91 -4.97
N GLU A 242 -17.51 -0.01 -5.70
CA GLU A 242 -17.68 -1.45 -5.51
C GLU A 242 -17.30 -1.89 -4.07
N LYS A 243 -16.16 -1.39 -3.56
CA LYS A 243 -15.73 -1.66 -2.17
C LYS A 243 -16.75 -1.14 -1.16
N LEU A 244 -17.33 0.06 -1.36
CA LEU A 244 -18.36 0.61 -0.49
C LEU A 244 -19.64 -0.22 -0.50
N THR A 245 -20.04 -0.75 -1.65
CA THR A 245 -21.18 -1.68 -1.74
C THR A 245 -20.94 -2.93 -0.90
N GLN A 246 -19.76 -3.53 -0.98
CA GLN A 246 -19.40 -4.70 -0.16
C GLN A 246 -19.39 -4.37 1.34
N ILE A 247 -18.85 -3.20 1.71
CA ILE A 247 -18.83 -2.71 3.10
C ILE A 247 -20.26 -2.51 3.61
N SER A 248 -21.15 -1.95 2.79
CA SER A 248 -22.57 -1.72 3.11
C SER A 248 -23.36 -3.02 3.26
N GLN A 249 -22.96 -4.09 2.55
CA GLN A 249 -23.53 -5.41 2.75
C GLN A 249 -23.04 -6.02 4.06
N ALA A 250 -21.74 -5.91 4.35
CA ALA A 250 -21.15 -6.42 5.58
C ALA A 250 -21.68 -5.71 6.84
N SER A 251 -22.03 -4.42 6.74
CA SER A 251 -22.57 -3.62 7.86
C SER A 251 -23.93 -4.09 8.35
N ARG A 252 -24.70 -4.82 7.53
CA ARG A 252 -26.03 -5.35 7.89
C ARG A 252 -26.00 -6.40 9.00
N LYS A 253 -24.82 -6.95 9.30
CA LYS A 253 -24.62 -7.91 10.39
C LYS A 253 -24.33 -7.24 11.74
N CYS A 254 -24.18 -5.91 11.74
CA CYS A 254 -23.89 -5.15 12.94
C CYS A 254 -25.19 -4.57 13.53
N GLU A 255 -25.18 -4.37 14.84
CA GLU A 255 -26.27 -3.76 15.61
C GLU A 255 -25.91 -2.30 15.91
N ILE A 256 -26.90 -1.39 15.88
CA ILE A 256 -26.67 0.05 16.01
C ILE A 256 -27.47 0.63 17.17
N HIS A 257 -26.76 1.31 18.06
CA HIS A 257 -27.33 2.11 19.14
C HIS A 257 -26.89 3.56 18.97
N MET A 258 -27.86 4.47 18.87
CA MET A 258 -27.58 5.89 18.66
C MET A 258 -27.31 6.58 19.99
N ALA A 259 -26.12 7.17 20.14
CA ALA A 259 -25.76 7.97 21.30
C ALA A 259 -26.00 9.47 21.08
N SER A 260 -25.82 9.95 19.85
CA SER A 260 -26.12 11.33 19.41
C SER A 260 -26.32 11.38 17.90
N GLU A 261 -26.47 12.58 17.35
CA GLU A 261 -26.71 12.80 15.92
C GLU A 261 -25.66 12.14 15.00
N ASP A 262 -24.38 12.17 15.38
CA ASP A 262 -23.27 11.62 14.58
C ASP A 262 -22.43 10.58 15.34
N THR A 263 -22.84 10.20 16.56
CA THR A 263 -22.13 9.20 17.38
C THR A 263 -23.00 7.98 17.63
N PHE A 264 -22.45 6.81 17.35
CA PHE A 264 -23.13 5.52 17.46
C PHE A 264 -22.24 4.53 18.19
N GLU A 265 -22.85 3.70 19.03
CA GLU A 265 -22.26 2.44 19.44
C GLU A 265 -22.72 1.35 18.47
N ILE A 266 -21.77 0.65 17.88
CA ILE A 266 -22.04 -0.41 16.91
C ILE A 266 -21.58 -1.75 17.47
N GLY A 267 -22.52 -2.66 17.72
CA GLY A 267 -22.26 -4.05 18.06
C GLY A 267 -21.87 -4.86 16.82
N ASP A 268 -20.83 -5.67 16.94
CA ASP A 268 -20.32 -6.52 15.86
C ASP A 268 -19.75 -7.82 16.44
N GLY A 269 -20.63 -8.81 16.58
CA GLY A 269 -20.31 -10.05 17.28
C GLY A 269 -20.23 -9.81 18.79
N ASP A 270 -19.07 -10.14 19.37
CA ASP A 270 -18.75 -10.03 20.80
C ASP A 270 -18.12 -8.69 21.20
N ARG A 271 -17.99 -7.75 20.27
CA ARG A 271 -17.38 -6.43 20.49
C ARG A 271 -18.32 -5.31 20.12
N SER A 272 -18.22 -4.20 20.84
CA SER A 272 -18.80 -2.92 20.44
C SER A 272 -17.73 -1.91 20.03
N TYR A 273 -18.11 -0.99 19.14
CA TYR A 273 -17.24 0.04 18.60
C TYR A 273 -17.96 1.37 18.60
N ILE A 274 -17.32 2.42 19.11
CA ILE A 274 -17.84 3.78 18.97
C ILE A 274 -17.45 4.34 17.60
N VAL A 275 -18.44 4.87 16.91
CA VAL A 275 -18.30 5.54 15.61
C VAL A 275 -18.68 7.00 15.79
N ASN A 276 -17.83 7.92 15.32
CA ASN A 276 -18.18 9.31 15.14
C ASN A 276 -18.04 9.71 13.66
N LEU A 277 -19.17 9.97 13.00
CA LEU A 277 -19.20 10.24 11.55
C LEU A 277 -18.59 11.60 11.20
N SER A 278 -18.85 12.62 12.02
CA SER A 278 -18.35 13.99 11.78
C SER A 278 -16.83 14.08 11.95
N LYS A 279 -16.27 13.38 12.92
CA LYS A 279 -14.81 13.25 13.11
C LYS A 279 -14.18 12.19 12.20
N ARG A 280 -14.99 11.37 11.53
CA ARG A 280 -14.56 10.21 10.71
C ARG A 280 -13.71 9.21 11.48
N ILE A 281 -14.14 8.89 12.70
CA ILE A 281 -13.44 7.99 13.62
C ILE A 281 -14.33 6.76 13.87
N CYS A 282 -13.68 5.60 13.95
CA CYS A 282 -14.28 4.38 14.49
C CYS A 282 -13.24 3.69 15.36
N ASP A 283 -13.63 3.16 16.52
CA ASP A 283 -12.71 2.45 17.42
C ASP A 283 -12.04 1.24 16.76
N CYS A 284 -12.62 0.69 15.69
CA CYS A 284 -11.98 -0.38 14.93
C CYS A 284 -10.76 0.09 14.11
N GLY A 285 -10.46 1.39 14.05
CA GLY A 285 -9.28 1.98 13.39
C GLY A 285 -9.33 2.01 11.85
N ALA A 286 -10.18 1.18 11.23
CA ALA A 286 -10.21 1.02 9.77
C ALA A 286 -10.66 2.28 9.02
N PHE A 287 -11.54 3.10 9.60
CA PHE A 287 -12.00 4.33 8.97
C PHE A 287 -10.87 5.36 8.86
N GLN A 288 -10.10 5.50 9.93
CA GLN A 288 -8.99 6.44 10.04
C GLN A 288 -7.84 6.02 9.12
N ILE A 289 -7.45 4.74 9.15
CA ILE A 289 -6.28 4.21 8.42
C ILE A 289 -6.55 4.14 6.92
N SER A 290 -7.74 3.70 6.48
CA SER A 290 -8.01 3.50 5.05
C SER A 290 -8.59 4.74 4.35
N GLY A 291 -9.12 5.70 5.13
CA GLY A 291 -9.89 6.84 4.63
C GLY A 291 -11.24 6.47 4.00
N ILE A 292 -11.63 5.20 4.04
CA ILE A 292 -12.94 4.70 3.60
C ILE A 292 -13.72 4.29 4.85
N PRO A 293 -15.03 4.58 4.92
CA PRO A 293 -15.88 4.08 5.99
C PRO A 293 -15.69 2.58 6.20
N CYS A 294 -15.42 2.15 7.43
CA CYS A 294 -15.48 0.74 7.79
C CYS A 294 -16.95 0.27 7.83
N LYS A 295 -17.20 -1.03 8.02
CA LYS A 295 -18.58 -1.55 8.11
C LYS A 295 -19.39 -0.90 9.24
N HIS A 296 -18.75 -0.54 10.36
CA HIS A 296 -19.42 0.15 11.47
C HIS A 296 -19.82 1.58 11.08
N ALA A 297 -18.89 2.33 10.49
CA ALA A 297 -19.16 3.68 9.99
C ALA A 297 -20.21 3.68 8.87
N ALA A 298 -20.15 2.70 7.96
CA ALA A 298 -21.14 2.51 6.92
C ALA A 298 -22.56 2.32 7.48
N LEU A 299 -22.71 1.55 8.56
CA LEU A 299 -24.02 1.39 9.20
C LEU A 299 -24.59 2.72 9.69
N GLY A 300 -23.78 3.53 10.38
CA GLY A 300 -24.17 4.88 10.82
C GLY A 300 -24.53 5.81 9.66
N ILE A 301 -23.76 5.77 8.56
CA ILE A 301 -24.03 6.57 7.34
C ILE A 301 -25.37 6.20 6.72
N ILE A 302 -25.64 4.89 6.58
CA ILE A 302 -26.89 4.35 6.03
C ILE A 302 -28.07 4.75 6.93
N TYR A 303 -27.92 4.60 8.25
CA TYR A 303 -28.95 4.98 9.22
C TYR A 303 -29.30 6.47 9.12
N ARG A 304 -28.30 7.34 8.98
CA ARG A 304 -28.47 8.79 8.81
C ARG A 304 -28.92 9.20 7.40
N ARG A 305 -29.05 8.26 6.46
CA ARG A 305 -29.32 8.52 5.04
C ARG A 305 -28.35 9.56 4.43
N LYS A 306 -27.11 9.60 4.91
CA LYS A 306 -26.07 10.51 4.41
C LYS A 306 -25.49 10.00 3.09
N ASN A 307 -25.20 10.92 2.17
CA ASN A 307 -24.55 10.57 0.90
C ASN A 307 -23.08 10.19 1.11
N TRP A 308 -22.65 9.08 0.50
CA TRP A 308 -21.25 8.59 0.53
C TRP A 308 -20.24 9.65 0.09
N ASN A 309 -20.65 10.53 -0.82
CA ASN A 309 -19.87 11.64 -1.40
C ASN A 309 -19.39 12.67 -0.35
N ILE A 310 -20.01 12.71 0.84
CA ILE A 310 -19.62 13.62 1.93
C ILE A 310 -18.60 12.95 2.88
N THR A 311 -18.59 11.61 2.94
CA THR A 311 -17.81 10.82 3.92
C THR A 311 -16.54 10.18 3.36
N VAL A 312 -16.45 10.08 2.03
CA VAL A 312 -15.21 9.83 1.30
C VAL A 312 -14.82 11.17 0.72
N LYS A 313 -13.78 11.87 1.22
CA LYS A 313 -13.40 13.12 0.52
C LYS A 313 -13.07 12.73 -0.93
N PRO A 314 -13.64 13.41 -1.93
CA PRO A 314 -12.95 13.56 -3.20
C PRO A 314 -11.60 14.20 -2.83
N GLY A 315 -10.50 13.45 -2.89
CA GLY A 315 -9.15 13.93 -2.54
C GLY A 315 -8.56 13.59 -1.18
N SER A 316 -9.20 12.76 -0.31
CA SER A 316 -8.50 12.23 0.91
C SER A 316 -7.67 10.97 0.66
N ARG A 317 -7.77 10.42 -0.54
CA ARG A 317 -6.73 9.59 -1.14
C ARG A 317 -6.27 10.41 -2.33
N GLY A 318 -5.21 11.19 -2.15
CA GLY A 318 -4.56 12.02 -3.17
C GLY A 318 -5.31 12.16 -4.48
N THR A 319 -6.10 13.22 -4.60
CA THR A 319 -6.48 13.74 -5.91
C THR A 319 -5.19 14.10 -6.65
N CYS A 320 -5.04 13.56 -7.86
CA CYS A 320 -3.86 13.64 -8.71
C CYS A 320 -3.96 14.81 -9.70
N ILE A 321 -2.79 15.40 -9.94
CA ILE A 321 -2.25 16.27 -11.01
C ILE A 321 -3.16 17.39 -11.51
#